data_AF-A0A0F8WIQ7-F1
#
_entry.id   AF-A0A0F8WIQ7-F1
#
_cell.length_a   1.000
_cell.length_b   1.000
_cell.length_c   1.000
_cell.angle_alpha   90.00
_cell.angle_beta   90.00
_cell.angle_gamma   90.00
#
_symmetry.space_group_name_H-M   'P 1'
#
loop_
_entity.id
_entity.type
_entity.pdbx_description
1 polymer ?
#
loop_
_entity_poly.entity_id
_entity_poly.type
_entity_poly.pdbx_seq_one_letter_code
_entity_poly.pdbx_strand_id
1 'polypeptide(L)' 'MANLYVKRFDTREIVSTIDLHGKTGQQAERVLRGLLRQMDTETYFVDDDEIEYPDED' A
#
# COMPACT_ATOMS: atom_id res chain seq x y z
N MET A 1 7.18 5.18 9.27
CA MET A 1 5.70 5.35 9.28
C MET A 1 5.12 4.42 8.22
N ALA A 2 4.27 3.45 8.57
CA ALA A 2 3.78 2.47 7.61
C ALA A 2 2.61 3.05 6.79
N ASN A 3 2.89 3.56 5.59
CA ASN A 3 1.88 3.98 4.61
C ASN A 3 1.95 3.08 3.38
N LEU A 4 0.81 2.83 2.73
CA LEU A 4 0.77 2.32 1.36
C LEU A 4 0.45 3.46 0.41
N TYR A 5 1.19 3.54 -0.69
CA TYR A 5 0.96 4.52 -1.73
C TYR A 5 0.39 3.84 -2.96
N VAL A 6 -0.77 4.31 -3.40
CA VAL A 6 -1.34 3.92 -4.68
C VAL A 6 -0.88 4.94 -5.71
N LYS A 7 -0.17 4.46 -6.72
CA LYS A 7 0.42 5.28 -7.76
C LYS A 7 -0.19 4.92 -9.11
N ARG A 8 -0.29 5.90 -10.01
CA ARG A 8 -0.60 5.65 -11.42
C ARG A 8 0.57 4.98 -12.13
N PHE A 9 0.30 4.00 -12.98
CA PHE A 9 1.35 3.28 -13.72
C PHE A 9 2.14 4.19 -14.68
N ASP A 10 1.45 5.09 -15.36
CA ASP A 10 2.01 5.95 -16.41
C ASP A 10 2.81 7.14 -15.85
N THR A 11 2.27 7.82 -14.83
CA THR A 11 2.87 9.05 -14.30
C THR A 11 3.65 8.86 -13.01
N ARG A 12 3.49 7.71 -12.34
CA ARG A 12 3.99 7.45 -10.98
C ARG A 12 3.47 8.45 -9.92
N GLU A 13 2.43 9.21 -10.25
CA GLU A 13 1.80 10.14 -9.32
C GLU A 13 1.06 9.38 -8.23
N ILE A 14 1.24 9.79 -6.97
CA ILE A 14 0.49 9.28 -5.83
C ILE A 14 -0.94 9.78 -5.93
N VAL A 15 -1.88 8.86 -6.13
CA VAL A 15 -3.32 9.18 -6.20
C VAL A 15 -4.05 8.83 -4.91
N SER A 16 -3.45 7.99 -4.06
CA SER A 16 -3.99 7.68 -2.74
C SER A 16 -2.88 7.29 -1.77
N THR A 17 -3.09 7.60 -0.50
CA THR A 17 -2.23 7.19 0.62
C THR A 17 -3.11 6.49 1.65
N ILE A 18 -2.72 5.29 2.05
CA ILE A 18 -3.45 4.48 3.02
C ILE A 18 -2.56 4.34 4.25
N ASP A 19 -3.05 4.88 5.36
CA ASP A 19 -2.38 4.79 6.66
C ASP A 19 -2.52 3.37 7.24
N LEU A 20 -1.39 2.71 7.48
CA LEU A 20 -1.33 1.41 8.16
C LEU A 20 -0.90 1.54 9.63
N HIS A 21 -0.83 2.74 10.19
CA HIS A 21 -0.43 2.95 11.57
C HIS A 21 -1.28 2.09 12.54
N GLY A 22 -0.59 1.40 13.45
CA GLY A 22 -1.20 0.50 14.42
C GLY A 22 -1.71 -0.83 13.84
N LYS A 23 -1.47 -1.14 12.55
CA LYS A 23 -1.76 -2.45 11.97
C LYS A 23 -0.56 -3.38 12.12
N THR A 24 -0.81 -4.61 12.56
CA THR A 24 0.21 -5.68 12.55
C THR A 24 0.46 -6.19 11.13
N GLY A 25 1.56 -6.90 10.87
CA GLY A 25 1.91 -7.41 9.53
C GLY A 25 0.75 -8.16 8.83
N GLN A 26 0.05 -9.05 9.54
CA GLN A 26 -1.13 -9.73 9.00
C GLN A 26 -2.32 -8.80 8.73
N GLN A 27 -2.51 -7.76 9.54
CA GLN A 27 -3.59 -6.79 9.33
C GLN A 27 -3.30 -5.91 8.11
N ALA A 28 -2.05 -5.47 7.95
CA ALA A 28 -1.58 -4.77 6.76
C ALA A 28 -1.76 -5.62 5.50
N GLU A 29 -1.38 -6.91 5.55
CA GLU A 29 -1.55 -7.83 4.43
C GLU A 29 -3.02 -8.00 4.02
N ARG A 30 -3.95 -8.07 4.98
CA ARG A 30 -5.40 -8.13 4.67
C ARG A 30 -5.89 -6.86 4.00
N VAL A 31 -5.43 -5.69 4.44
CA VAL A 31 -5.76 -4.40 3.82
C VAL A 31 -5.25 -4.38 2.38
N LEU A 32 -4.00 -4.78 2.15
CA LEU A 32 -3.42 -4.85 0.81
C LEU A 32 -4.19 -5.81 -0.10
N ARG A 33 -4.50 -7.02 0.38
CA ARG A 33 -5.30 -8.01 -0.38
C ARG A 33 -6.70 -7.50 -0.72
N GLY A 34 -7.34 -6.77 0.20
CA GLY A 34 -8.65 -6.15 -0.04
C GLY A 34 -8.58 -5.05 -1.10
N LEU A 35 -7.56 -4.20 -1.01
CA LEU A 35 -7.30 -3.13 -1.98
C LEU A 35 -7.05 -3.69 -3.39
N LEU A 36 -6.14 -4.66 -3.51
CA LEU A 36 -5.79 -5.26 -4.81
C LEU A 36 -6.98 -5.95 -5.51
N ARG A 37 -7.98 -6.42 -4.76
CA ARG A 37 -9.19 -7.02 -5.34
C ARG A 37 -10.13 -6.01 -5.98
N GLN A 38 -10.09 -4.76 -5.55
CA GLN A 38 -10.98 -3.69 -6.02
C GLN A 38 -10.28 -2.71 -6.95
N MET A 39 -8.94 -2.70 -6.92
CA MET A 39 -8.12 -1.79 -7.71
C MET A 39 -8.11 -2.20 -9.18
N ASP A 40 -8.22 -1.20 -10.05
CA ASP A 40 -7.85 -1.35 -11.46
C ASP A 40 -6.31 -1.41 -11.56
N THR A 41 -5.78 -2.63 -11.60
CA THR A 41 -4.35 -2.90 -11.68
C THR A 41 -3.75 -2.62 -13.05
N GLU A 42 -4.53 -2.25 -14.06
CA GLU A 42 -3.98 -1.79 -15.35
C GLU A 42 -3.59 -0.31 -15.29
N THR A 43 -4.32 0.46 -14.48
CA THR A 43 -4.10 1.90 -14.31
C THR A 43 -3.26 2.23 -13.07
N TYR A 44 -3.36 1.45 -12.00
CA TYR A 44 -2.75 1.73 -10.70
C TYR A 44 -1.93 0.56 -10.16
N PHE A 45 -0.90 0.87 -9.38
CA PHE A 45 -0.17 -0.11 -8.58
C PHE A 45 0.05 0.40 -7.16
N VAL A 46 0.32 -0.54 -6.26
CA VAL A 46 0.77 -0.23 -4.90
C VAL A 46 2.29 -0.29 -4.91
N ASP A 47 2.92 0.79 -4.44
CA ASP A 47 4.36 0.85 -4.28
C ASP A 47 4.74 0.32 -2.90
N ASP A 48 5.42 -0.83 -2.86
CA ASP A 48 5.85 -1.50 -1.63
C ASP A 48 7.26 -1.10 -1.17
N ASP A 49 8.03 -0.40 -2.02
CA ASP A 49 9.37 0.12 -1.67
C ASP A 49 9.32 1.20 -0.58
N GLU A 50 8.14 1.78 -0.32
CA GLU A 50 7.92 2.81 0.70
C GLU A 50 7.24 2.27 1.99
N ILE A 51 7.00 0.95 2.08
CA ILE A 51 6.44 0.36 3.29
C ILE A 51 7.55 0.19 4.32
N GLU A 52 7.73 1.20 5.18
CA GLU A 52 8.52 1.06 6.39
C GLU A 52 7.79 0.15 7.39
N TYR A 53 8.11 -1.14 7.37
CA TYR A 53 7.77 -2.04 8.47
C TYR A 53 8.58 -1.62 9.70
N PRO A 54 7.96 -1.48 10.90
CA PRO A 54 8.76 -1.38 12.11
C PRO A 54 9.60 -2.65 12.23
N ASP A 55 10.90 -2.49 12.49
CA ASP A 55 11.81 -3.61 12.73
C ASP A 55 11.17 -4.56 13.77
N GLU A 56 11.07 -5.85 13.42
CA GLU A 56 10.67 -6.88 14.37
C GLU A 56 11.82 -7.11 15.36
N ASP A 57 11.78 -6.43 16.51
CA ASP A 57 12.61 -6.75 17.69
C ASP A 57 12.27 -8.13 18.28
#